data_AF-A0AAU5RQL3-F1
#
_entry.id   AF-A0AAU5RQL3-F1
#
_cell.length_a   1.000
_cell.length_b   1.000
_cell.length_c   1.000
_cell.angle_alpha   90.00
_cell.angle_beta   90.00
_cell.angle_gamma   90.00
#
_symmetry.space_group_name_H-M   'P 1'
#
loop_
_entity.id
_entity.type
_entity.pdbx_description
1 polymer ?
#
loop_
_entity_poly.entity_id
_entity_poly.type
_entity_poly.pdbx_seq_one_letter_code
_entity_poly.pdbx_strand_id
1 'polypeptide(L)'
;MAILPPTSSASPDGSSSPTRRSAAVRRAAALVAMAGALGLVAACGTDDGSASSPQTLSGTAGPASGDGSTAPDGEGTTASPGGGNDSAGSASASADPGKTGGTKGTSDGDSSAAKSTRCHTSELDASLGPNHPGAGQENFAVVLTNTSHRTCTLRGYPGAAFVDASGKQLGPDPVRTGDTAKTIKLTPGHSAWAGLSFSNPEISEARTATPASLLVTPPDERDHLSVKWTGGEVPVSGNSSSVKLTALRAGTGD
;
A
#
# COMPACT_ATOMS: atom_id res chain seq x y z
N MET A 1 -27.40 -59.85 -21.94
CA MET A 1 -26.27 -60.80 -21.81
C MET A 1 -25.55 -60.85 -23.15
N ALA A 2 -24.51 -60.04 -23.30
CA ALA A 2 -23.50 -60.14 -24.34
C ALA A 2 -22.31 -59.30 -23.85
N ILE A 3 -21.29 -59.98 -23.37
CA ILE A 3 -20.02 -59.40 -22.91
C ILE A 3 -19.19 -59.17 -24.18
N LEU A 4 -18.90 -57.92 -24.52
CA LEU A 4 -17.96 -57.57 -25.58
C LEU A 4 -16.61 -57.19 -24.95
N PRO A 5 -15.48 -57.73 -25.44
CA PRO A 5 -14.15 -57.41 -24.95
C PRO A 5 -13.64 -56.05 -25.47
N PRO A 6 -12.73 -55.37 -24.74
CA PRO A 6 -12.08 -54.16 -25.23
C PRO A 6 -10.98 -54.50 -26.25
N THR A 7 -11.08 -53.91 -27.44
CA THR A 7 -10.03 -53.90 -28.47
C THR A 7 -8.94 -52.90 -28.11
N SER A 8 -7.76 -53.43 -27.79
CA SER A 8 -6.49 -52.70 -27.68
C SER A 8 -6.11 -52.12 -29.04
N SER A 9 -5.90 -50.80 -29.12
CA SER A 9 -5.30 -50.13 -30.28
C SER A 9 -3.99 -49.50 -29.84
N ALA A 10 -2.91 -50.01 -30.41
CA ALA A 10 -1.55 -49.48 -30.31
C ALA A 10 -1.34 -48.30 -31.28
N SER A 11 -0.26 -47.55 -31.05
CA SER A 11 0.57 -46.73 -31.97
C SER A 11 0.89 -45.32 -31.40
N PRO A 12 2.04 -44.70 -31.76
CA PRO A 12 3.32 -44.93 -31.10
C PRO A 12 4.03 -43.63 -30.62
N ASP A 13 5.08 -43.80 -29.84
CA ASP A 13 6.05 -42.77 -29.45
C ASP A 13 6.59 -41.96 -30.63
N GLY A 14 6.39 -40.65 -30.58
CA GLY A 14 6.92 -39.65 -31.51
C GLY A 14 7.84 -38.67 -30.81
N SER A 15 8.98 -39.15 -30.31
CA SER A 15 10.07 -38.32 -29.80
C SER A 15 10.76 -37.60 -30.95
N SER A 16 10.47 -36.31 -31.12
CA SER A 16 11.13 -35.46 -32.13
C SER A 16 12.24 -34.64 -31.48
N SER A 17 13.44 -35.22 -31.47
CA SER A 17 14.69 -34.49 -31.24
C SER A 17 15.09 -33.73 -32.52
N PRO A 18 15.41 -32.43 -32.48
CA PRO A 18 16.14 -31.80 -33.56
C PRO A 18 17.64 -32.12 -33.45
N THR A 19 18.08 -33.06 -34.29
CA THR A 19 19.50 -33.35 -34.54
C THR A 19 20.18 -32.14 -35.19
N ARG A 20 21.23 -31.65 -34.50
CA ARG A 20 22.50 -31.13 -35.02
C ARG A 20 22.50 -30.70 -36.49
N ARG A 21 22.53 -29.38 -36.71
CA ARG A 21 23.28 -28.81 -37.83
C ARG A 21 24.69 -28.49 -37.35
N SER A 22 25.61 -29.36 -37.73
CA SER A 22 27.05 -29.20 -37.58
C SER A 22 27.53 -28.06 -38.48
N ALA A 23 27.87 -26.91 -37.88
CA ALA A 23 28.82 -25.97 -38.47
C ALA A 23 30.07 -25.97 -37.56
N ALA A 24 30.98 -26.90 -37.84
CA ALA A 24 32.37 -26.74 -37.45
C ALA A 24 33.00 -25.63 -38.31
N VAL A 25 34.19 -25.16 -37.92
CA VAL A 25 35.10 -24.24 -38.68
C VAL A 25 34.79 -22.77 -38.32
N ARG A 26 35.56 -22.00 -37.52
CA ARG A 26 36.98 -22.05 -37.13
C ARG A 26 37.18 -21.37 -35.77
N ARG A 27 38.08 -21.94 -34.96
CA ARG A 27 38.81 -21.22 -33.92
C ARG A 27 39.59 -20.10 -34.58
N ALA A 28 39.39 -18.87 -34.14
CA ALA A 28 40.35 -17.79 -34.31
C ALA A 28 40.37 -17.00 -33.00
N ALA A 29 41.33 -17.35 -32.15
CA ALA A 29 41.79 -16.47 -31.10
C ALA A 29 42.41 -15.25 -31.77
N ALA A 30 41.84 -14.07 -31.52
CA ALA A 30 42.51 -12.80 -31.81
C ALA A 30 42.89 -12.17 -30.47
N LEU A 31 44.11 -12.47 -30.05
CA LEU A 31 44.86 -11.62 -29.14
C LEU A 31 45.19 -10.34 -29.91
N VAL A 32 44.61 -9.20 -29.51
CA VAL A 32 45.17 -7.89 -29.84
C VAL A 32 45.45 -7.18 -28.53
N ALA A 33 46.73 -7.23 -28.17
CA ALA A 33 47.33 -6.33 -27.21
C ALA A 33 47.65 -5.00 -27.92
N MET A 34 47.15 -3.89 -27.38
CA MET A 34 47.79 -2.56 -27.39
C MET A 34 47.39 -1.92 -26.05
N ALA A 35 48.26 -1.71 -25.06
CA ALA A 35 49.52 -0.97 -25.01
C ALA A 35 49.35 0.54 -25.26
N GLY A 36 49.45 1.33 -24.19
CA GLY A 36 49.67 2.80 -24.17
C GLY A 36 48.39 3.62 -24.40
N ALA A 37 48.03 4.61 -23.58
CA ALA A 37 48.89 5.57 -22.90
C ALA A 37 48.43 5.86 -21.46
N LEU A 38 49.42 5.88 -20.56
CA LEU A 38 49.36 6.60 -19.29
C LEU A 38 49.19 8.09 -19.59
N GLY A 39 48.01 8.64 -19.31
CA GLY A 39 47.81 10.07 -19.12
C GLY A 39 48.06 10.43 -17.67
N LEU A 40 49.31 10.73 -17.32
CA LEU A 40 49.67 11.41 -16.08
C LEU A 40 49.27 12.88 -16.23
N VAL A 41 48.07 13.26 -15.77
CA VAL A 41 47.82 14.65 -15.39
C VAL A 41 48.15 14.77 -13.92
N ALA A 42 49.39 15.18 -13.65
CA ALA A 42 49.80 15.75 -12.39
C ALA A 42 49.16 17.14 -12.26
N ALA A 43 47.95 17.19 -11.72
CA ALA A 43 47.43 18.42 -11.12
C ALA A 43 47.81 18.39 -9.64
N CYS A 44 48.99 18.95 -9.34
CA CYS A 44 49.39 19.32 -8.00
C CYS A 44 48.58 20.56 -7.60
N GLY A 45 47.42 20.35 -6.98
CA GLY A 45 46.78 21.35 -6.15
C GLY A 45 47.23 21.13 -4.72
N THR A 46 48.31 21.82 -4.32
CA THR A 46 48.64 21.98 -2.90
C THR A 46 47.70 23.03 -2.34
N ASP A 47 46.52 22.59 -1.92
CA ASP A 47 45.67 23.37 -1.02
C ASP A 47 45.87 22.79 0.37
N ASP A 48 46.76 23.43 1.14
CA ASP A 48 46.84 23.31 2.60
C ASP A 48 45.52 23.82 3.21
N GLY A 49 44.46 23.05 3.03
CA GLY A 49 43.16 23.27 3.63
C GLY A 49 43.23 22.88 5.09
N SER A 50 43.70 23.80 5.93
CA SER A 50 43.39 23.80 7.36
C SER A 50 41.90 23.50 7.52
N ALA A 51 41.58 22.40 8.20
CA ALA A 51 40.23 22.14 8.65
C ALA A 51 39.79 23.34 9.49
N SER A 52 38.95 24.19 8.89
CA SER A 52 38.35 25.31 9.60
C SER A 52 37.43 24.72 10.65
N SER A 53 37.71 25.01 11.92
CA SER A 53 36.82 24.66 13.03
C SER A 53 35.39 25.16 12.74
N PRO A 54 34.34 24.45 13.18
CA PRO A 54 32.96 24.87 12.98
C PRO A 54 32.75 26.27 13.55
N GLN A 55 32.26 27.19 12.72
CA GLN A 55 31.93 28.55 13.13
C GLN A 55 30.48 28.56 13.63
N THR A 56 30.26 28.95 14.88
CA THR A 56 28.92 29.22 15.41
C THR A 56 28.41 30.55 14.84
N LEU A 57 27.29 30.52 14.11
CA LEU A 57 26.57 31.73 13.75
C LEU A 57 25.80 32.25 14.97
N SER A 58 26.00 33.52 15.33
CA SER A 58 25.14 34.21 16.30
C SER A 58 23.77 34.47 15.68
N GLY A 59 22.86 33.51 15.82
CA GLY A 59 21.44 33.69 15.54
C GLY A 59 20.70 34.14 16.80
N THR A 60 20.25 35.40 16.82
CA THR A 60 19.34 35.92 17.85
C THR A 60 17.95 35.33 17.64
N ALA A 61 17.71 34.13 18.18
CA ALA A 61 16.35 33.64 18.39
C ALA A 61 15.74 34.37 19.59
N GLY A 62 14.85 35.33 19.32
CA GLY A 62 14.07 36.02 20.35
C GLY A 62 13.04 35.07 20.98
N PRO A 63 12.77 35.17 22.29
CA PRO A 63 11.72 34.38 22.92
C PRO A 63 10.34 34.91 22.50
N ALA A 64 9.43 34.01 22.16
CA ALA A 64 8.01 34.33 22.04
C ALA A 64 7.44 34.49 23.46
N SER A 65 7.03 35.70 23.77
CA SER A 65 6.22 36.05 24.95
C SER A 65 4.73 35.90 24.64
N GLY A 66 3.97 35.42 25.62
CA GLY A 66 2.50 35.42 25.69
C GLY A 66 2.03 34.12 26.34
N ASP A 67 1.29 34.07 27.43
CA ASP A 67 0.72 35.10 28.32
C ASP A 67 0.60 34.47 29.71
N GLY A 68 0.74 35.30 30.75
CA GLY A 68 0.59 34.90 32.14
C GLY A 68 -0.69 35.44 32.78
N SER A 69 -1.14 34.70 33.80
CA SER A 69 -2.10 35.03 34.87
C SER A 69 -3.57 34.73 34.52
N THR A 70 -4.35 34.01 35.32
CA THR A 70 -4.43 33.91 36.79
C THR A 70 -4.98 32.55 37.25
N ALA A 71 -4.43 31.99 38.35
CA ALA A 71 -5.06 30.99 39.22
C ALA A 71 -5.87 31.71 40.33
N PRO A 72 -6.52 31.05 41.32
CA PRO A 72 -6.79 29.60 41.53
C PRO A 72 -8.27 29.33 41.85
N ASP A 73 -8.64 28.07 42.13
CA ASP A 73 -9.40 27.69 43.34
C ASP A 73 -9.79 26.19 43.33
N GLY A 74 -9.56 25.53 44.48
CA GLY A 74 -10.46 24.48 44.99
C GLY A 74 -10.11 23.02 44.71
N GLU A 75 -9.20 22.48 45.53
CA GLU A 75 -9.06 21.04 45.76
C GLU A 75 -10.05 20.60 46.87
N GLY A 76 -10.77 19.49 46.67
CA GLY A 76 -11.77 19.02 47.64
C GLY A 76 -12.49 17.70 47.29
N THR A 77 -11.76 16.59 47.42
CA THR A 77 -12.12 15.37 48.19
C THR A 77 -13.52 14.71 48.04
N THR A 78 -13.49 13.49 47.46
CA THR A 78 -14.21 12.22 47.81
C THR A 78 -15.73 12.03 47.68
N ALA A 79 -16.04 10.77 47.28
CA ALA A 79 -17.09 9.85 47.76
C ALA A 79 -18.40 9.71 46.95
N SER A 80 -18.55 8.52 46.35
CA SER A 80 -19.82 7.74 46.22
C SER A 80 -20.34 7.39 47.64
N PRO A 81 -21.62 7.01 47.93
CA PRO A 81 -22.59 6.32 47.07
C PRO A 81 -24.12 6.61 47.29
N GLY A 82 -24.97 5.97 46.47
CA GLY A 82 -26.16 5.26 46.97
C GLY A 82 -27.57 5.86 46.76
N GLY A 83 -28.51 4.95 46.45
CA GLY A 83 -29.98 5.12 46.54
C GLY A 83 -30.61 5.57 45.22
N GLY A 84 -31.51 4.84 44.57
CA GLY A 84 -32.50 3.89 45.06
C GLY A 84 -33.88 4.40 44.63
N ASN A 85 -34.58 3.62 43.82
CA ASN A 85 -35.97 3.18 44.04
C ASN A 85 -36.75 2.98 42.73
N ASP A 86 -37.31 1.78 42.69
CA ASP A 86 -38.32 1.24 41.81
C ASP A 86 -39.54 2.15 41.63
N SER A 87 -40.17 2.05 40.45
CA SER A 87 -41.63 1.88 40.40
C SER A 87 -42.07 1.26 39.08
N ALA A 88 -42.59 0.05 39.21
CA ALA A 88 -43.41 -0.63 38.23
C ALA A 88 -44.71 0.16 38.00
N GLY A 89 -45.15 0.19 36.73
CA GLY A 89 -46.45 0.70 36.33
C GLY A 89 -46.94 -0.08 35.13
N SER A 90 -47.50 -1.26 35.39
CA SER A 90 -48.28 -2.02 34.43
C SER A 90 -49.70 -1.48 34.42
N ALA A 91 -50.19 -1.04 33.26
CA ALA A 91 -51.62 -0.87 33.02
C ALA A 91 -51.96 -1.47 31.65
N SER A 92 -52.62 -2.62 31.71
CA SER A 92 -53.30 -3.28 30.61
C SER A 92 -54.68 -2.65 30.42
N ALA A 93 -55.06 -2.35 29.17
CA ALA A 93 -56.45 -2.23 28.75
C ALA A 93 -56.57 -2.76 27.31
N SER A 94 -57.43 -3.77 27.13
CA SER A 94 -57.72 -4.47 25.87
C SER A 94 -58.98 -3.92 25.18
N ALA A 95 -58.92 -3.93 23.83
CA ALA A 95 -59.98 -4.24 22.83
C ALA A 95 -61.20 -3.29 22.71
N ASP A 96 -61.81 -2.94 21.57
CA ASP A 96 -61.79 -3.24 20.10
C ASP A 96 -62.86 -2.27 19.46
N PRO A 97 -63.40 -2.36 18.21
CA PRO A 97 -62.88 -2.65 16.86
C PRO A 97 -63.04 -1.47 15.87
N GLY A 98 -62.32 -1.55 14.74
CA GLY A 98 -62.92 -1.34 13.42
C GLY A 98 -62.66 0.00 12.73
N LYS A 99 -61.77 0.00 11.74
CA LYS A 99 -62.16 0.16 10.32
C LYS A 99 -61.01 -0.17 9.39
N THR A 100 -61.33 -1.02 8.44
CA THR A 100 -60.58 -1.41 7.25
C THR A 100 -60.11 -0.20 6.44
N GLY A 101 -58.80 -0.13 6.22
CA GLY A 101 -58.14 0.78 5.28
C GLY A 101 -56.75 0.23 4.99
N GLY A 102 -56.69 -0.87 4.25
CA GLY A 102 -55.44 -1.50 3.83
C GLY A 102 -54.71 -0.61 2.84
N THR A 103 -53.90 0.31 3.32
CA THR A 103 -52.78 0.85 2.56
C THR A 103 -51.60 -0.04 2.90
N LYS A 104 -51.18 -0.85 1.91
CA LYS A 104 -49.93 -1.60 1.94
C LYS A 104 -48.79 -0.60 2.11
N GLY A 105 -48.46 -0.28 3.36
CA GLY A 105 -47.20 0.35 3.70
C GLY A 105 -46.13 -0.66 3.35
N THR A 106 -45.60 -0.55 2.13
CA THR A 106 -44.29 -1.10 1.85
C THR A 106 -43.37 -0.36 2.82
N SER A 107 -43.08 -1.01 3.95
CA SER A 107 -41.87 -0.75 4.69
C SER A 107 -40.72 -1.20 3.80
N ASP A 108 -40.44 -0.41 2.77
CA ASP A 108 -39.11 -0.29 2.25
C ASP A 108 -38.35 0.29 3.44
N GLY A 109 -37.78 -0.61 4.23
CA GLY A 109 -36.59 -0.31 5.01
C GLY A 109 -35.48 0.03 4.02
N ASP A 110 -35.65 1.12 3.28
CA ASP A 110 -34.55 1.91 2.80
C ASP A 110 -33.94 2.49 4.07
N SER A 111 -33.08 1.67 4.67
CA SER A 111 -31.91 2.22 5.33
C SER A 111 -31.22 3.00 4.22
N SER A 112 -31.64 4.26 4.03
CA SER A 112 -30.85 5.32 3.43
C SER A 112 -29.63 5.46 4.33
N ALA A 113 -28.73 4.47 4.24
CA ALA A 113 -27.35 4.61 4.57
C ALA A 113 -26.96 5.87 3.82
N ALA A 114 -26.76 6.96 4.55
CA ALA A 114 -26.34 8.23 3.99
C ALA A 114 -25.28 7.90 2.94
N LYS A 115 -25.59 8.16 1.66
CA LYS A 115 -24.76 7.70 0.52
C LYS A 115 -23.32 8.05 0.86
N SER A 116 -22.49 7.05 1.17
CA SER A 116 -21.25 7.35 1.88
C SER A 116 -20.40 8.25 1.01
N THR A 117 -19.94 9.37 1.55
CA THR A 117 -19.07 10.32 0.83
C THR A 117 -17.70 9.71 0.50
N ARG A 118 -17.38 8.54 1.06
CA ARG A 118 -16.16 7.79 0.76
C ARG A 118 -16.11 7.31 -0.68
N CYS A 119 -14.89 7.13 -1.19
CA CYS A 119 -14.68 6.46 -2.47
C CYS A 119 -14.82 4.95 -2.26
N HIS A 120 -15.58 4.30 -3.14
CA HIS A 120 -15.63 2.84 -3.21
C HIS A 120 -14.57 2.29 -4.15
N THR A 121 -14.22 1.02 -3.97
CA THR A 121 -13.21 0.36 -4.82
C THR A 121 -13.58 0.40 -6.31
N SER A 122 -14.87 0.27 -6.65
CA SER A 122 -15.36 0.35 -8.04
C SER A 122 -15.32 1.75 -8.66
N GLU A 123 -15.09 2.79 -7.86
CA GLU A 123 -14.97 4.19 -8.31
C GLU A 123 -13.52 4.62 -8.52
N LEU A 124 -12.57 3.71 -8.25
CA LEU A 124 -11.15 3.98 -8.22
C LEU A 124 -10.42 3.11 -9.24
N ASP A 125 -9.38 3.68 -9.81
CA ASP A 125 -8.31 2.95 -10.50
C ASP A 125 -7.05 2.99 -9.65
N ALA A 126 -6.21 1.94 -9.72
CA ALA A 126 -4.94 1.88 -9.02
C ALA A 126 -3.79 1.71 -10.01
N SER A 127 -2.72 2.47 -9.80
CA SER A 127 -1.49 2.36 -10.57
C SER A 127 -0.26 2.43 -9.69
N LEU A 128 0.87 2.00 -10.25
CA LEU A 128 2.18 2.03 -9.60
C LEU A 128 3.05 3.04 -10.34
N GLY A 129 3.55 4.03 -9.59
CA GLY A 129 4.54 4.98 -10.06
C GLY A 129 5.92 4.34 -10.28
N PRO A 130 6.86 5.07 -10.89
CA PRO A 130 8.21 4.57 -11.10
C PRO A 130 8.93 4.35 -9.76
N ASN A 131 9.94 3.49 -9.81
CA ASN A 131 10.80 3.25 -8.67
C ASN A 131 11.78 4.43 -8.47
N HIS A 132 11.90 4.88 -7.22
CA HIS A 132 12.82 5.93 -6.78
C HIS A 132 13.78 5.36 -5.72
N PRO A 133 14.80 4.58 -6.13
CA PRO A 133 15.72 3.97 -5.19
C PRO A 133 16.56 5.03 -4.45
N GLY A 134 16.87 4.79 -3.18
CA GLY A 134 17.68 5.70 -2.39
C GLY A 134 18.03 5.14 -1.02
N ALA A 135 19.27 5.38 -0.55
CA ALA A 135 19.76 4.91 0.75
C ALA A 135 19.52 3.40 1.02
N GLY A 136 19.68 2.56 -0.02
CA GLY A 136 19.46 1.11 0.08
C GLY A 136 17.98 0.71 0.23
N GLN A 137 17.05 1.60 -0.11
CA GLN A 137 15.61 1.34 -0.16
C GLN A 137 15.10 1.44 -1.59
N GLU A 138 14.11 0.63 -1.91
CA GLU A 138 13.24 0.81 -3.06
C GLU A 138 12.01 1.62 -2.63
N ASN A 139 11.56 2.56 -3.46
CA ASN A 139 10.43 3.43 -3.14
C ASN A 139 9.51 3.57 -4.35
N PHE A 140 8.23 3.31 -4.16
CA PHE A 140 7.20 3.42 -5.19
C PHE A 140 6.05 4.29 -4.71
N ALA A 141 5.36 4.95 -5.63
CA ALA A 141 4.07 5.58 -5.36
C ALA A 141 2.95 4.61 -5.75
N VAL A 142 2.07 4.27 -4.81
CA VAL A 142 0.81 3.59 -5.11
C VAL A 142 -0.26 4.65 -5.27
N VAL A 143 -0.77 4.81 -6.48
CA VAL A 143 -1.68 5.91 -6.85
C VAL A 143 -3.10 5.38 -7.00
N LEU A 144 -4.05 6.03 -6.35
CA LEU A 144 -5.49 5.81 -6.47
C LEU A 144 -6.13 7.00 -7.17
N THR A 145 -6.76 6.75 -8.32
CA THR A 145 -7.41 7.78 -9.16
C THR A 145 -8.92 7.62 -9.11
N ASN A 146 -9.65 8.70 -8.86
CA ASN A 146 -11.12 8.67 -8.97
C ASN A 146 -11.55 8.64 -10.44
N THR A 147 -12.08 7.51 -10.89
CA THR A 147 -12.59 7.31 -12.26
C THR A 147 -14.11 7.49 -12.37
N SER A 148 -14.79 7.69 -11.23
CA SER A 148 -16.22 7.96 -11.20
C SER A 148 -16.54 9.41 -11.61
N HIS A 149 -17.83 9.68 -11.81
CA HIS A 149 -18.34 11.02 -12.11
C HIS A 149 -18.68 11.86 -10.86
N ARG A 150 -18.47 11.32 -9.66
CA ARG A 150 -18.78 12.03 -8.41
C ARG A 150 -17.52 12.35 -7.63
N THR A 151 -17.63 13.38 -6.80
CA THR A 151 -16.59 13.65 -5.81
C THR A 151 -16.77 12.71 -4.63
N CYS A 152 -15.67 12.12 -4.17
CA CYS A 152 -15.63 11.23 -3.02
C CYS A 152 -14.42 11.56 -2.13
N THR A 153 -14.30 10.91 -0.97
CA THR A 153 -13.20 11.13 -0.02
C THR A 153 -12.45 9.85 0.32
N LEU A 154 -11.13 9.97 0.50
CA LEU A 154 -10.27 8.94 1.05
C LEU A 154 -9.62 9.44 2.34
N ARG A 155 -9.44 8.55 3.32
CA ARG A 155 -8.70 8.87 4.55
C ARG A 155 -8.05 7.61 5.09
N GLY A 156 -6.77 7.68 5.41
CA GLY A 156 -6.06 6.58 6.06
C GLY A 156 -4.94 6.02 5.21
N TYR A 157 -4.71 4.74 5.42
CA TYR A 157 -3.69 3.94 4.76
C TYR A 157 -4.39 2.97 3.81
N PRO A 158 -3.92 2.80 2.57
CA PRO A 158 -4.37 1.68 1.77
C PRO A 158 -3.94 0.36 2.45
N GLY A 159 -4.66 -0.71 2.15
CA GLY A 159 -4.11 -2.06 2.25
C GLY A 159 -3.27 -2.36 1.01
N ALA A 160 -2.26 -3.22 1.16
CA ALA A 160 -1.42 -3.67 0.07
C ALA A 160 -1.02 -5.12 0.31
N ALA A 161 -1.02 -5.95 -0.73
CA ALA A 161 -0.56 -7.33 -0.64
C ALA A 161 0.09 -7.76 -1.96
N PHE A 162 1.32 -8.24 -1.90
CA PHE A 162 1.99 -8.83 -3.05
C PHE A 162 1.45 -10.23 -3.32
N VAL A 163 1.20 -10.56 -4.59
CA VAL A 163 0.70 -11.87 -4.98
C VAL A 163 1.49 -12.45 -6.15
N ASP A 164 1.60 -13.78 -6.19
CA ASP A 164 2.11 -14.48 -7.36
C ASP A 164 1.04 -14.61 -8.47
N ALA A 165 1.40 -15.24 -9.59
CA ALA A 165 0.51 -15.41 -10.74
C ALA A 165 -0.74 -16.27 -10.44
N SER A 166 -0.73 -17.05 -9.36
CA SER A 166 -1.89 -17.83 -8.90
C SER A 166 -2.80 -17.05 -7.95
N GLY A 167 -2.42 -15.81 -7.58
CA GLY A 167 -3.12 -14.98 -6.60
C GLY A 167 -2.76 -15.31 -5.16
N LYS A 168 -1.77 -16.18 -4.92
CA LYS A 168 -1.32 -16.47 -3.56
C LYS A 168 -0.48 -15.31 -3.03
N GLN A 169 -0.79 -14.89 -1.81
CA GLN A 169 -0.04 -13.84 -1.13
C GLN A 169 1.42 -14.23 -0.86
N LEU A 170 2.28 -13.25 -1.09
CA LEU A 170 3.73 -13.28 -0.89
C LEU A 170 4.09 -12.35 0.26
N GLY A 171 4.54 -12.95 1.37
CA GLY A 171 4.93 -12.21 2.56
C GLY A 171 3.77 -11.55 3.33
N PRO A 172 4.10 -10.85 4.41
CA PRO A 172 3.11 -10.14 5.23
C PRO A 172 2.62 -8.86 4.56
N ASP A 173 1.50 -8.33 5.04
CA ASP A 173 1.02 -7.00 4.65
C ASP A 173 2.03 -5.91 5.07
N PRO A 174 2.16 -4.82 4.29
CA PRO A 174 3.04 -3.71 4.64
C PRO A 174 2.69 -3.06 5.98
N VAL A 175 3.73 -2.70 6.72
CA VAL A 175 3.63 -1.94 7.96
C VAL A 175 3.24 -0.50 7.66
N ARG A 176 2.19 0.00 8.31
CA ARG A 176 1.75 1.39 8.18
C ARG A 176 2.73 2.33 8.88
N THR A 177 3.19 3.38 8.18
CA THR A 177 4.19 4.32 8.70
C THR A 177 3.91 5.77 8.26
N GLY A 178 4.55 6.74 8.92
CA GLY A 178 4.42 8.16 8.57
C GLY A 178 3.34 8.89 9.36
N ASP A 179 3.00 10.09 8.89
CA ASP A 179 2.17 11.06 9.63
C ASP A 179 0.70 10.63 9.77
N THR A 180 -0.01 11.36 10.63
CA THR A 180 -1.46 11.28 10.80
C THR A 180 -2.21 11.43 9.48
N ALA A 181 -3.08 10.47 9.18
CA ALA A 181 -3.88 10.47 7.97
C ALA A 181 -4.87 11.64 7.90
N LYS A 182 -4.89 12.35 6.76
CA LYS A 182 -5.81 13.44 6.46
C LYS A 182 -6.95 12.95 5.56
N THR A 183 -8.11 13.60 5.63
CA THR A 183 -9.17 13.40 4.64
C THR A 183 -8.79 14.09 3.34
N ILE A 184 -8.80 13.35 2.25
CA ILE A 184 -8.53 13.82 0.89
C ILE A 184 -9.84 13.79 0.13
N LYS A 185 -10.18 14.90 -0.52
CA LYS A 185 -11.32 15.01 -1.42
C LYS A 185 -10.83 14.77 -2.85
N LEU A 186 -11.36 13.74 -3.51
CA LEU A 186 -11.05 13.40 -4.89
C LEU A 186 -12.22 13.75 -5.80
N THR A 187 -12.06 14.81 -6.58
CA THR A 187 -12.93 15.10 -7.74
C THR A 187 -12.65 14.09 -8.86
N PRO A 188 -13.56 13.91 -9.83
CA PRO A 188 -13.34 13.05 -10.99
C PRO A 188 -11.99 13.34 -11.67
N GLY A 189 -11.21 12.31 -11.94
CA GLY A 189 -9.88 12.38 -12.57
C GLY A 189 -8.72 12.78 -11.63
N HIS A 190 -8.99 13.10 -10.36
CA HIS A 190 -7.93 13.44 -9.41
C HIS A 190 -7.46 12.22 -8.61
N SER A 191 -6.23 12.32 -8.12
CA SER A 191 -5.51 11.22 -7.50
C SER A 191 -5.06 11.51 -6.07
N ALA A 192 -4.92 10.42 -5.31
CA ALA A 192 -4.18 10.36 -4.08
C ALA A 192 -3.13 9.25 -4.17
N TRP A 193 -2.03 9.36 -3.44
CA TRP A 193 -0.97 8.37 -3.47
C TRP A 193 -0.47 8.02 -2.06
N ALA A 194 0.06 6.81 -1.91
CA ALA A 194 0.77 6.36 -0.72
C ALA A 194 2.16 5.86 -1.14
N GLY A 195 3.18 6.19 -0.33
CA GLY A 195 4.52 5.68 -0.53
C GLY A 195 4.61 4.24 -0.06
N LEU A 196 5.12 3.35 -0.92
CA LEU A 196 5.44 1.96 -0.65
C LEU A 196 6.96 1.83 -0.65
N SER A 197 7.57 1.36 0.43
CA SER A 197 9.02 1.24 0.51
C SER A 197 9.48 -0.02 1.23
N PHE A 198 10.67 -0.49 0.85
CA PHE A 198 11.31 -1.64 1.46
C PHE A 198 12.82 -1.62 1.20
N SER A 199 13.59 -2.31 2.04
CA SER A 199 15.03 -2.47 1.84
C SER A 199 15.30 -3.18 0.53
N ASN A 200 16.29 -2.70 -0.24
CA ASN A 200 16.68 -3.32 -1.49
C ASN A 200 17.01 -4.81 -1.25
N PRO A 201 16.32 -5.73 -1.96
CA PRO A 201 16.54 -7.17 -1.90
C PRO A 201 18.00 -7.60 -2.01
N GLU A 202 18.78 -6.97 -2.89
CA GLU A 202 20.19 -7.32 -3.17
C GLU A 202 21.13 -7.01 -2.00
N ILE A 203 20.71 -6.10 -1.11
CA ILE A 203 21.51 -5.64 0.03
C ILE A 203 20.99 -6.26 1.34
N SER A 204 19.78 -6.81 1.34
CA SER A 204 19.14 -7.32 2.53
C SER A 204 19.30 -8.83 2.70
N GLU A 205 19.38 -9.30 3.94
CA GLU A 205 19.40 -10.74 4.26
C GLU A 205 18.00 -11.38 4.26
N ALA A 206 16.98 -10.65 3.80
CA ALA A 206 15.61 -11.17 3.76
C ALA A 206 15.44 -12.19 2.65
N ARG A 207 14.51 -13.13 2.83
CA ARG A 207 14.09 -13.96 1.70
C ARG A 207 13.20 -13.13 0.78
N THR A 208 13.40 -13.29 -0.51
CA THR A 208 12.74 -12.50 -1.55
C THR A 208 11.88 -13.39 -2.44
N ALA A 209 10.93 -12.75 -3.12
CA ALA A 209 10.21 -13.34 -4.24
C ALA A 209 9.89 -12.26 -5.26
N THR A 210 9.60 -12.65 -6.50
CA THR A 210 9.11 -11.71 -7.54
C THR A 210 7.58 -11.83 -7.67
N PRO A 211 6.82 -10.83 -7.22
CA PRO A 211 5.36 -10.80 -7.38
C PRO A 211 4.94 -10.63 -8.84
N ALA A 212 3.78 -11.16 -9.17
CA ALA A 212 3.13 -10.87 -10.45
C ALA A 212 2.33 -9.56 -10.38
N SER A 213 1.66 -9.33 -9.25
CA SER A 213 0.78 -8.18 -9.00
C SER A 213 0.85 -7.70 -7.56
N LEU A 214 0.43 -6.46 -7.36
CA LEU A 214 0.15 -5.84 -6.08
C LEU A 214 -1.36 -5.62 -5.96
N LEU A 215 -1.99 -6.23 -4.96
CA LEU A 215 -3.37 -5.94 -4.60
C LEU A 215 -3.38 -4.70 -3.72
N VAL A 216 -4.23 -3.73 -4.06
CA VAL A 216 -4.38 -2.46 -3.35
C VAL A 216 -5.82 -2.35 -2.87
N THR A 217 -6.01 -2.28 -1.55
CA THR A 217 -7.32 -2.13 -0.93
C THR A 217 -7.49 -0.68 -0.49
N PRO A 218 -8.46 0.08 -1.03
CA PRO A 218 -8.71 1.44 -0.55
C PRO A 218 -9.04 1.46 0.96
N PRO A 219 -8.75 2.56 1.67
CA PRO A 219 -9.12 2.69 3.08
C PRO A 219 -10.61 2.42 3.31
N ASP A 220 -10.92 1.70 4.40
CA ASP A 220 -12.27 1.35 4.81
C ASP A 220 -13.07 0.47 3.81
N GLU A 221 -12.40 -0.08 2.79
CA GLU A 221 -12.96 -1.02 1.83
C GLU A 221 -12.43 -2.45 2.08
N ARG A 222 -13.12 -3.45 1.53
CA ARG A 222 -12.71 -4.87 1.58
C ARG A 222 -12.32 -5.42 0.21
N ASP A 223 -12.85 -4.82 -0.84
CA ASP A 223 -12.49 -5.15 -2.22
C ASP A 223 -11.12 -4.53 -2.55
N HIS A 224 -10.44 -5.10 -3.53
CA HIS A 224 -9.11 -4.66 -3.93
C HIS A 224 -9.04 -4.41 -5.43
N LEU A 225 -8.12 -3.51 -5.79
CA LEU A 225 -7.68 -3.25 -7.15
C LEU A 225 -6.39 -4.03 -7.38
N SER A 226 -6.23 -4.61 -8.57
CA SER A 226 -5.02 -5.36 -8.93
C SER A 226 -4.14 -4.52 -9.84
N VAL A 227 -2.92 -4.25 -9.39
CA VAL A 227 -1.91 -3.50 -10.15
C VAL A 227 -0.81 -4.47 -10.58
N LYS A 228 -0.42 -4.44 -11.85
CA LYS A 228 0.71 -5.25 -12.29
C LYS A 228 1.99 -4.78 -11.59
N TRP A 229 2.70 -5.72 -10.97
CA TRP A 229 3.98 -5.43 -10.34
C TRP A 229 5.10 -5.39 -11.37
N THR A 230 5.88 -4.31 -11.34
CA THR A 230 7.05 -4.07 -12.21
C THR A 230 8.30 -3.72 -11.41
N GLY A 231 8.23 -3.73 -10.08
CA GLY A 231 9.32 -3.34 -9.18
C GLY A 231 10.34 -4.42 -8.85
N GLY A 232 10.27 -5.60 -9.48
CA GLY A 232 11.23 -6.68 -9.27
C GLY A 232 10.98 -7.51 -8.01
N GLU A 233 12.06 -7.94 -7.36
CA GLU A 233 11.97 -8.72 -6.13
C GLU A 233 11.48 -7.88 -4.94
N VAL A 234 10.75 -8.54 -4.03
CA VAL A 234 10.29 -7.94 -2.77
C VAL A 234 10.63 -8.86 -1.60
N PRO A 235 10.90 -8.30 -0.42
CA PRO A 235 11.10 -9.10 0.78
C PRO A 235 9.79 -9.77 1.22
N VAL A 236 9.82 -11.09 1.38
CA VAL A 236 8.65 -11.89 1.80
C VAL A 236 8.78 -12.47 3.21
N SER A 237 9.98 -12.45 3.80
CA SER A 237 10.18 -12.83 5.21
C SER A 237 11.52 -12.33 5.76
N GLY A 238 11.59 -12.11 7.07
CA GLY A 238 12.76 -11.59 7.78
C GLY A 238 12.47 -10.20 8.38
N ASN A 239 12.92 -9.96 9.61
CA ASN A 239 12.59 -8.73 10.36
C ASN A 239 13.31 -7.48 9.84
N SER A 240 14.38 -7.64 9.06
CA SER A 240 15.24 -6.54 8.59
C SER A 240 14.74 -5.85 7.31
N SER A 241 13.65 -6.34 6.70
CA SER A 241 13.19 -5.87 5.39
C SER A 241 11.67 -5.76 5.31
N SER A 242 10.99 -5.38 6.39
CA SER A 242 9.54 -5.16 6.35
C SER A 242 9.18 -4.12 5.29
N VAL A 243 8.21 -4.46 4.45
CA VAL A 243 7.59 -3.51 3.53
C VAL A 243 6.80 -2.51 4.34
N LYS A 244 6.87 -1.23 3.96
CA LYS A 244 6.21 -0.11 4.62
C LYS A 244 5.28 0.60 3.64
N LEU A 245 4.19 1.13 4.17
CA LEU A 245 3.21 1.90 3.41
C LEU A 245 2.81 3.15 4.18
N THR A 246 2.78 4.31 3.51
CA THR A 246 2.39 5.58 4.14
C THR A 246 0.89 5.82 4.12
N ALA A 247 0.43 6.80 4.90
CA ALA A 247 -0.90 7.35 4.71
C ALA A 247 -1.03 7.98 3.33
N LEU A 248 -2.25 8.00 2.79
CA LEU A 248 -2.55 8.68 1.53
C LEU A 248 -2.30 10.18 1.63
N ARG A 249 -1.80 10.76 0.53
CA ARG A 249 -1.63 12.20 0.30
C ARG A 249 -2.23 12.56 -1.06
N ALA A 250 -2.70 13.79 -1.24
CA ALA A 250 -3.20 14.24 -2.54
C ALA A 250 -2.05 14.31 -3.57
N GLY A 251 -2.33 14.01 -4.84
CA GLY A 251 -1.37 14.02 -5.94
C GLY A 251 -1.03 12.62 -6.46
N THR A 252 0.04 12.53 -7.27
CA THR A 252 0.49 11.30 -7.95
C THR A 252 1.79 10.71 -7.38
N GLY A 253 2.51 11.44 -6.53
CA GLY A 253 3.71 10.93 -5.86
C GLY A 253 4.98 10.95 -6.71
N ASP A 254 5.01 11.80 -7.74
CA ASP A 254 6.18 12.13 -8.56
C ASP A 254 6.95 13.35 -8.01
#